data_AF-A0A099JM62-F1
#
_entry.id   AF-A0A099JM62-F1
#
_cell.length_a   1.000
_cell.length_b   1.000
_cell.length_c   1.000
_cell.angle_alpha   90.00
_cell.angle_beta   90.00
_cell.angle_gamma   90.00
#
_symmetry.space_group_name_H-M   'P 1'
#
loop_
_entity.id
_entity.type
_entity.pdbx_description
1 polymer ?
#
loop_
_entity_poly.entity_id
_entity_poly.type
_entity_poly.pdbx_seq_one_letter_code
_entity_poly.pdbx_strand_id
1 'polypeptide(L)'
;MSDTRAAYLRYLGGESGHRGFFGGTASKTRVMLLGFFIVGGMVGMVLGLGLPALVAAVAGVGITMLATARTHRGTVLERRRKRARWRARKRLGTDEFVPYEVGAWDQLQEAITRGTKDEKRSAEGLALRMRANPDGADGMGWLQYGANVPGIAWHAPVGEQPYLSVAFSVSGQLRGMETAATLTRAANGWGHFLARRAAPSSLISDVQTLTRVLPPDSARQQLWVKTRLETVQPHWTSAQRESFEAQKLSYDEVIRKSSVDSMVQRHYVVVSWPLDQQFTDAAGKFGRSEGGRRDSWRELMATQIRATERGLDEAKMGDVRALTAKQTTALMLHQQNPHLPIDLTRNVDPLRAGIASHDEFSAHIVEGVDSTSVVVNEDGPTSPAVTWWHRTAAIHGENLAVGGRSPLWCLDLLIGRELTFIRSVSFHLHLVPAGQAKSKARADLVRDQAGVLADRQKGRLISDDSTMRMSAAQRRSADLAAGSHHHGVDWIGFVTISAPTRDDLGQASRQLEEVCATGLGIERLDWQDSFQSGASGSTWPIGRGLRPSASTLATRAINRLAGRSEKEAIS
;
A
#
# COMPACT_ATOMS: atom_id res chain seq x y z
N MET A 1 38.47 -21.89 -0.32
CA MET A 1 38.38 -20.87 0.75
C MET A 1 38.41 -19.50 0.10
N SER A 2 37.26 -18.85 -0.02
CA SER A 2 37.13 -17.41 -0.26
C SER A 2 35.87 -17.02 0.47
N ASP A 3 36.08 -16.36 1.58
CA ASP A 3 35.15 -15.91 2.60
C ASP A 3 34.15 -14.91 1.98
N THR A 4 33.13 -15.40 1.24
CA THR A 4 31.90 -14.63 0.95
C THR A 4 31.14 -14.51 2.27
N ARG A 5 31.69 -13.66 3.16
CA ARG A 5 31.03 -13.22 4.39
C ARG A 5 29.59 -12.86 4.02
N ALA A 6 28.68 -13.60 4.66
CA ALA A 6 27.24 -13.49 4.62
C ALA A 6 26.73 -12.29 3.82
N ALA A 7 26.12 -12.57 2.66
CA ALA A 7 25.18 -11.62 2.07
C ALA A 7 24.31 -11.06 3.21
N TYR A 8 24.14 -9.74 3.25
CA TYR A 8 23.41 -9.04 4.31
C TYR A 8 21.96 -9.52 4.33
N LEU A 9 21.71 -10.61 5.07
CA LEU A 9 20.42 -11.29 5.17
C LEU A 9 19.72 -10.78 6.43
N ARG A 10 18.61 -10.09 6.25
CA ARG A 10 17.72 -9.65 7.31
C ARG A 10 16.55 -10.64 7.40
N TYR A 11 16.16 -11.03 8.60
CA TYR A 11 15.10 -12.03 8.77
C TYR A 11 13.75 -11.35 8.78
N LEU A 12 12.90 -11.76 7.84
CA LEU A 12 11.50 -11.35 7.76
C LEU A 12 10.60 -12.58 7.87
N GLY A 13 9.37 -12.37 8.32
CA GLY A 13 8.39 -13.45 8.48
C GLY A 13 8.39 -14.05 9.89
N GLY A 14 7.26 -14.65 10.27
CA GLY A 14 7.06 -15.18 11.64
C GLY A 14 6.70 -14.12 12.69
N GLU A 15 6.58 -12.86 12.26
CA GLU A 15 5.88 -11.77 12.94
C GLU A 15 4.38 -12.08 12.96
N SER A 16 4.01 -13.12 13.69
CA SER A 16 2.64 -13.59 13.79
C SER A 16 1.72 -12.46 14.24
N GLY A 17 0.64 -12.22 13.49
CA GLY A 17 -0.50 -11.46 13.98
C GLY A 17 -0.92 -12.02 15.33
N HIS A 18 -0.73 -11.23 16.40
CA HIS A 18 -1.17 -11.49 17.77
C HIS A 18 -1.11 -12.96 18.20
N ARG A 19 0.06 -13.43 18.67
CA ARG A 19 0.21 -14.73 19.35
C ARG A 19 -0.77 -14.80 20.52
N GLY A 20 -1.74 -15.73 20.44
CA GLY A 20 -2.72 -15.94 21.51
C GLY A 20 -2.08 -16.50 22.77
N PHE A 21 -2.71 -16.26 23.93
CA PHE A 21 -2.27 -16.71 25.26
C PHE A 21 -2.10 -18.25 25.36
N PHE A 22 -2.81 -19.02 24.53
CA PHE A 22 -2.79 -20.49 24.53
C PHE A 22 -1.83 -21.13 23.52
N GLY A 23 -0.92 -20.36 22.92
CA GLY A 23 0.06 -20.88 21.97
C GLY A 23 -0.48 -21.04 20.54
N GLY A 24 0.41 -20.87 19.57
CA GLY A 24 0.10 -20.94 18.14
C GLY A 24 -0.46 -19.65 17.52
N THR A 25 -0.49 -19.61 16.19
CA THR A 25 -1.08 -18.55 15.35
C THR A 25 -2.60 -18.68 15.26
N ALA A 26 -3.27 -18.96 16.39
CA ALA A 26 -4.72 -19.07 16.43
C ALA A 26 -5.36 -17.67 16.41
N SER A 27 -6.35 -17.46 15.53
CA SER A 27 -7.07 -16.19 15.48
C SER A 27 -7.76 -15.90 16.82
N LYS A 28 -7.81 -14.63 17.25
CA LYS A 28 -8.51 -14.22 18.48
C LYS A 28 -9.95 -14.75 18.53
N THR A 29 -10.61 -14.76 17.38
CA THR A 29 -11.97 -15.31 17.20
C THR A 29 -12.03 -16.79 17.53
N ARG A 30 -11.05 -17.59 17.09
CA ARG A 30 -10.98 -19.02 17.40
C ARG A 30 -10.82 -19.25 18.90
N VAL A 31 -9.94 -18.51 19.56
CA VAL A 31 -9.72 -18.61 21.02
C VAL A 31 -10.97 -18.21 21.80
N MET A 32 -11.63 -17.13 21.40
CA MET A 32 -12.87 -16.66 22.03
C MET A 32 -14.02 -17.67 21.86
N LEU A 33 -14.21 -18.22 20.65
CA LEU A 33 -15.25 -19.22 20.39
C LEU A 33 -14.97 -20.54 21.13
N LEU A 34 -13.72 -21.01 21.14
CA LEU A 34 -13.31 -22.17 21.94
C LEU A 34 -13.61 -21.94 23.42
N GLY A 35 -13.21 -20.78 23.96
CA GLY A 35 -13.50 -20.39 25.33
C GLY A 35 -15.01 -20.36 25.63
N PHE A 36 -15.81 -19.79 24.73
CA PHE A 36 -17.26 -19.76 24.87
C PHE A 36 -17.88 -21.16 24.93
N PHE A 37 -17.49 -22.08 24.04
CA PHE A 37 -18.03 -23.45 24.06
C PHE A 37 -17.55 -24.26 25.26
N ILE A 38 -16.30 -24.08 25.69
CA ILE A 38 -15.75 -24.77 26.87
C ILE A 38 -16.43 -24.28 28.15
N VAL A 39 -16.48 -22.96 28.37
CA VAL A 39 -17.11 -22.35 29.55
C VAL A 39 -18.61 -22.61 29.54
N GLY A 40 -19.27 -22.44 28.39
CA GLY A 40 -20.69 -22.75 28.24
C GLY A 40 -21.02 -24.22 28.51
N GLY A 41 -20.16 -25.15 28.07
CA GLY A 41 -20.27 -26.57 28.39
C GLY A 41 -20.10 -26.86 29.88
N MET A 42 -19.12 -26.23 30.54
CA MET A 42 -18.92 -26.36 31.99
C MET A 42 -20.11 -25.81 32.78
N VAL A 43 -20.61 -24.62 32.43
CA VAL A 43 -21.79 -24.02 33.07
C VAL A 43 -23.04 -24.87 32.84
N GLY A 44 -23.24 -25.36 31.62
CA GLY A 44 -24.37 -26.25 31.30
C GLY A 44 -24.33 -27.57 32.09
N MET A 45 -23.14 -28.15 32.28
CA MET A 45 -22.95 -29.32 33.16
C MET A 45 -23.35 -29.01 34.60
N VAL A 46 -22.92 -27.87 35.15
CA VAL A 46 -23.22 -27.45 36.53
C VAL A 46 -24.72 -27.15 36.72
N LEU A 47 -25.38 -26.61 35.69
CA LEU A 47 -26.83 -26.31 35.72
C LEU A 47 -27.72 -27.52 35.44
N GLY A 48 -27.18 -28.74 35.42
CA GLY A 48 -27.96 -29.98 35.34
C GLY A 48 -28.36 -30.41 33.92
N LEU A 49 -27.85 -29.76 32.87
CA LEU A 49 -28.09 -30.19 31.48
C LEU A 49 -27.27 -31.42 31.07
N GLY A 50 -26.31 -31.86 31.90
CA GLY A 50 -25.61 -33.14 31.78
C GLY A 50 -24.97 -33.42 30.41
N LEU A 51 -25.17 -34.64 29.90
CA LEU A 51 -24.61 -35.14 28.63
C LEU A 51 -24.98 -34.28 27.40
N PRO A 52 -26.23 -33.78 27.26
CA PRO A 52 -26.58 -32.83 26.20
C PRO A 52 -25.68 -31.58 26.14
N ALA A 53 -25.33 -30.99 27.30
CA ALA A 53 -24.43 -29.83 27.34
C ALA A 53 -23.01 -30.18 26.89
N LEU A 54 -22.51 -31.36 27.25
CA LEU A 54 -21.21 -31.85 26.80
C LEU A 54 -21.19 -32.07 25.28
N VAL A 55 -22.20 -32.74 24.73
CA VAL A 55 -22.30 -33.01 23.28
C VAL A 55 -22.37 -31.71 22.50
N ALA A 56 -23.18 -30.74 22.95
CA ALA A 56 -23.26 -29.42 22.33
C ALA A 56 -21.92 -28.66 22.39
N ALA A 57 -21.21 -28.73 23.51
CA ALA A 57 -19.90 -28.11 23.66
C ALA A 57 -18.85 -28.75 22.73
N VAL A 58 -18.77 -30.08 22.68
CA VAL A 58 -17.85 -30.82 21.81
C VAL A 58 -18.16 -30.56 20.34
N ALA A 59 -19.44 -30.59 19.96
CA ALA A 59 -19.87 -30.25 18.60
C ALA A 59 -19.53 -28.80 18.24
N GLY A 60 -19.76 -27.86 19.16
CA GLY A 60 -19.39 -26.45 19.00
C GLY A 60 -17.88 -26.23 18.83
N VAL A 61 -17.06 -26.95 19.59
CA VAL A 61 -15.59 -26.98 19.42
C VAL A 61 -15.21 -27.54 18.05
N GLY A 62 -15.81 -28.66 17.63
CA GLY A 62 -15.57 -29.28 16.32
C GLY A 62 -15.96 -28.36 15.15
N ILE A 63 -17.13 -27.72 15.22
CA ILE A 63 -17.59 -26.72 14.23
C ILE A 63 -16.65 -25.52 14.22
N THR A 64 -16.21 -25.04 15.39
CA THR A 64 -15.27 -23.91 15.47
C THR A 64 -13.93 -24.28 14.83
N MET A 65 -13.41 -25.48 15.08
CA MET A 65 -12.19 -26.01 14.45
C MET A 65 -12.33 -26.04 12.92
N LEU A 66 -13.42 -26.59 12.39
CA LEU A 66 -13.68 -26.65 10.95
C LEU A 66 -13.87 -25.27 10.32
N ALA A 67 -14.66 -24.40 10.95
CA ALA A 67 -14.97 -23.06 10.44
C ALA A 67 -13.76 -22.11 10.46
N THR A 68 -12.80 -22.36 11.37
CA THR A 68 -11.56 -21.57 11.54
C THR A 68 -10.30 -22.26 11.02
N ALA A 69 -10.42 -23.48 10.48
CA ALA A 69 -9.32 -24.15 9.80
C ALA A 69 -8.85 -23.29 8.62
N ARG A 70 -7.55 -22.97 8.59
CA ARG A 70 -6.94 -22.23 7.49
C ARG A 70 -6.82 -23.18 6.30
N THR A 71 -7.48 -22.83 5.20
CA THR A 71 -7.26 -23.45 3.89
C THR A 71 -6.47 -22.49 3.00
N HIS A 72 -6.01 -22.96 1.84
CA HIS A 72 -5.40 -22.11 0.81
C HIS A 72 -6.30 -20.91 0.40
N ARG A 73 -7.62 -21.00 0.60
CA ARG A 73 -8.61 -19.92 0.34
C ARG A 73 -9.04 -19.15 1.60
N GLY A 74 -8.26 -19.22 2.68
CA GLY A 74 -8.63 -18.68 4.00
C GLY A 74 -9.65 -19.54 4.74
N THR A 75 -10.26 -18.98 5.79
CA THR A 75 -11.25 -19.71 6.60
C THR A 75 -12.67 -19.61 6.00
N VAL A 76 -13.55 -20.56 6.32
CA VAL A 76 -14.97 -20.49 5.90
C VAL A 76 -15.63 -19.24 6.49
N LEU A 77 -15.28 -18.90 7.73
CA LEU A 77 -15.81 -17.72 8.43
C LEU A 77 -15.35 -16.42 7.75
N GLU A 78 -14.09 -16.31 7.36
CA GLU A 78 -13.57 -15.16 6.58
C GLU A 78 -14.34 -14.99 5.28
N ARG A 79 -14.58 -16.07 4.52
CA ARG A 79 -15.33 -16.02 3.26
C ARG A 79 -16.77 -15.55 3.48
N ARG A 80 -17.45 -16.06 4.51
CA ARG A 80 -18.81 -15.61 4.87
C ARG A 80 -18.81 -14.13 5.27
N ARG A 81 -17.82 -13.68 6.04
CA ARG A 81 -17.67 -12.27 6.45
C ARG A 81 -17.40 -11.36 5.25
N LYS A 82 -16.51 -11.74 4.33
CA LYS A 82 -16.27 -11.01 3.07
C LYS A 82 -17.56 -10.87 2.26
N ARG A 83 -18.33 -11.96 2.08
CA ARG A 83 -19.64 -11.93 1.39
C ARG A 83 -20.71 -11.11 2.12
N ALA A 84 -20.75 -11.14 3.45
CA ALA A 84 -21.67 -10.32 4.23
C ALA A 84 -21.35 -8.82 4.10
N ARG A 85 -20.07 -8.44 4.18
CA ARG A 85 -19.61 -7.07 3.91
C ARG A 85 -19.98 -6.62 2.50
N TRP A 86 -19.76 -7.49 1.51
CA TRP A 86 -20.14 -7.20 0.12
C TRP A 86 -21.64 -6.92 -0.05
N ARG A 87 -22.49 -7.79 0.51
CA ARG A 87 -23.95 -7.57 0.51
C ARG A 87 -24.36 -6.27 1.21
N ALA A 88 -23.69 -5.94 2.31
CA ALA A 88 -23.94 -4.68 3.02
C ALA A 88 -23.57 -3.46 2.17
N ARG A 89 -22.45 -3.51 1.44
CA ARG A 89 -22.02 -2.43 0.53
C ARG A 89 -23.00 -2.19 -0.61
N LYS A 90 -23.43 -3.26 -1.29
CA LYS A 90 -24.46 -3.20 -2.33
C LYS A 90 -25.76 -2.59 -1.82
N ARG A 91 -26.17 -2.96 -0.60
CA ARG A 91 -27.37 -2.39 0.03
C ARG A 91 -27.23 -0.90 0.34
N LEU A 92 -26.02 -0.45 0.65
CA LEU A 92 -25.72 0.95 0.97
C LEU A 92 -25.40 1.79 -0.28
N GLY A 93 -25.28 1.19 -1.47
CA GLY A 93 -24.89 1.89 -2.70
C GLY A 93 -23.44 2.39 -2.71
N THR A 94 -22.61 1.91 -1.79
CA THR A 94 -21.18 2.29 -1.62
C THR A 94 -20.24 1.48 -2.53
N ASP A 95 -20.80 0.69 -3.43
CA ASP A 95 -20.08 -0.08 -4.45
C ASP A 95 -19.83 0.73 -5.72
N GLU A 96 -20.46 1.89 -5.90
CA GLU A 96 -20.24 2.77 -7.04
C GLU A 96 -19.68 4.12 -6.58
N PHE A 97 -18.82 4.70 -7.39
CA PHE A 97 -18.22 6.01 -7.20
C PHE A 97 -18.43 6.85 -8.45
N VAL A 98 -19.13 7.97 -8.26
CA VAL A 98 -19.30 9.01 -9.27
C VAL A 98 -18.59 10.28 -8.75
N PRO A 99 -17.64 10.86 -9.50
CA PRO A 99 -17.00 12.10 -9.08
C PRO A 99 -18.03 13.21 -8.87
N TYR A 100 -17.82 14.02 -7.82
CA TYR A 100 -18.71 15.13 -7.50
C TYR A 100 -18.78 16.17 -8.62
N GLU A 101 -20.01 16.49 -9.03
CA GLU A 101 -20.33 17.54 -9.98
C GLU A 101 -21.46 18.41 -9.43
N VAL A 102 -21.23 19.73 -9.37
CA VAL A 102 -22.16 20.70 -8.75
C VAL A 102 -23.53 20.66 -9.41
N GLY A 103 -23.59 20.72 -10.75
CA GLY A 103 -24.86 20.74 -11.47
C GLY A 103 -25.69 19.47 -11.30
N ALA A 104 -25.04 18.30 -11.34
CA ALA A 104 -25.71 17.02 -11.07
C ALA A 104 -26.16 16.93 -9.60
N TRP A 105 -25.37 17.44 -8.66
CA TRP A 105 -25.72 17.47 -7.25
C TRP A 105 -26.97 18.31 -6.98
N ASP A 106 -27.04 19.51 -7.56
CA ASP A 106 -28.18 20.41 -7.38
C ASP A 106 -29.48 19.78 -7.93
N GLN A 107 -29.40 19.10 -9.08
CA GLN A 107 -30.54 18.36 -9.65
C GLN A 107 -30.99 17.21 -8.74
N LEU A 108 -30.05 16.43 -8.19
CA LEU A 108 -30.39 15.38 -7.23
C LEU A 108 -31.02 15.96 -5.96
N GLN A 109 -30.49 17.06 -5.45
CA GLN A 109 -31.01 17.71 -4.24
C GLN A 109 -32.42 18.27 -4.45
N GLU A 110 -32.70 18.81 -5.63
CA GLU A 110 -34.04 19.22 -6.02
C GLU A 110 -35.00 18.03 -6.10
N ALA A 111 -34.58 16.92 -6.72
CA ALA A 111 -35.38 15.69 -6.78
C ALA A 111 -35.65 15.09 -5.38
N ILE A 112 -34.68 15.12 -4.45
CA ILE A 112 -34.87 14.69 -3.06
C ILE A 112 -35.88 15.58 -2.32
N THR A 113 -35.84 16.88 -2.58
CA THR A 113 -36.70 17.84 -1.88
C THR A 113 -38.12 17.84 -2.44
N ARG A 114 -38.26 17.93 -3.76
CA ARG A 114 -39.52 18.21 -4.48
C ARG A 114 -40.09 17.02 -5.24
N GLY A 115 -39.33 15.96 -5.46
CA GLY A 115 -39.76 14.80 -6.23
C GLY A 115 -40.82 13.94 -5.53
N THR A 116 -41.39 13.02 -6.29
CA THR A 116 -42.26 11.95 -5.80
C THR A 116 -41.50 10.98 -4.89
N LYS A 117 -42.21 10.15 -4.11
CA LYS A 117 -41.58 9.19 -3.17
C LYS A 117 -40.54 8.28 -3.85
N ASP A 118 -40.78 7.89 -5.09
CA ASP A 118 -39.88 7.01 -5.85
C ASP A 118 -38.69 7.79 -6.42
N GLU A 119 -38.91 9.02 -6.90
CA GLU A 119 -37.84 9.93 -7.32
C GLU A 119 -36.93 10.33 -6.15
N LYS A 120 -37.49 10.52 -4.96
CA LYS A 120 -36.71 10.79 -3.74
C LYS A 120 -35.79 9.62 -3.43
N ARG A 121 -36.31 8.39 -3.46
CA ARG A 121 -35.52 7.18 -3.18
C ARG A 121 -34.42 6.96 -4.22
N SER A 122 -34.69 7.19 -5.50
CA SER A 122 -33.68 7.06 -6.56
C SER A 122 -32.61 8.15 -6.44
N ALA A 123 -33.02 9.40 -6.19
CA ALA A 123 -32.11 10.52 -6.03
C ALA A 123 -31.24 10.39 -4.77
N GLU A 124 -31.79 9.93 -3.64
CA GLU A 124 -31.01 9.56 -2.44
C GLU A 124 -29.96 8.49 -2.76
N GLY A 125 -30.33 7.47 -3.54
CA GLY A 125 -29.42 6.41 -3.96
C GLY A 125 -28.28 6.91 -4.85
N LEU A 126 -28.56 7.82 -5.80
CA LEU A 126 -27.56 8.43 -6.68
C LEU A 126 -26.67 9.42 -5.93
N ALA A 127 -27.23 10.19 -5.00
CA ALA A 127 -26.48 11.15 -4.18
C ALA A 127 -25.43 10.45 -3.31
N LEU A 128 -25.70 9.24 -2.81
CA LEU A 128 -24.72 8.44 -2.06
C LEU A 128 -23.51 7.98 -2.90
N ARG A 129 -23.70 7.79 -4.20
CA ARG A 129 -22.63 7.40 -5.13
C ARG A 129 -21.74 8.58 -5.48
N MET A 130 -22.32 9.78 -5.54
CA MET A 130 -21.63 11.01 -5.87
C MET A 130 -20.78 11.50 -4.70
N ARG A 131 -19.46 11.47 -4.87
CA ARG A 131 -18.51 11.76 -3.79
C ARG A 131 -17.35 12.60 -4.31
N ALA A 132 -16.81 13.47 -3.45
CA ALA A 132 -15.68 14.32 -3.82
C ALA A 132 -14.40 13.51 -4.03
N ASN A 133 -14.19 12.49 -3.20
CA ASN A 133 -13.04 11.59 -3.29
C ASN A 133 -13.50 10.14 -3.44
N PRO A 134 -12.72 9.30 -4.15
CA PRO A 134 -12.97 7.86 -4.22
C PRO A 134 -12.67 7.18 -2.86
N ASP A 135 -13.23 5.98 -2.64
CA ASP A 135 -13.11 5.20 -1.38
C ASP A 135 -11.66 5.12 -0.83
N GLY A 136 -10.68 5.03 -1.72
CA GLY A 136 -9.26 4.96 -1.37
C GLY A 136 -8.68 6.25 -0.80
N ALA A 137 -9.33 7.40 -1.01
CA ALA A 137 -8.87 8.74 -0.64
C ALA A 137 -9.96 9.54 0.13
N ASP A 138 -10.88 8.87 0.81
CA ASP A 138 -11.89 9.51 1.64
C ASP A 138 -11.31 10.55 2.61
N GLY A 139 -11.89 11.74 2.63
CA GLY A 139 -11.43 12.84 3.48
C GLY A 139 -10.09 13.46 3.07
N MET A 140 -9.57 13.14 1.88
CA MET A 140 -8.41 13.80 1.31
C MET A 140 -8.74 15.21 0.80
N GLY A 141 -7.83 16.15 1.00
CA GLY A 141 -7.82 17.48 0.42
C GLY A 141 -6.39 17.99 0.33
N TRP A 142 -6.21 19.31 0.19
CA TRP A 142 -4.89 19.92 0.05
C TRP A 142 -4.70 21.04 1.06
N LEU A 143 -3.64 20.96 1.86
CA LEU A 143 -3.12 22.12 2.60
C LEU A 143 -2.41 23.09 1.64
N GLN A 144 -1.73 22.56 0.63
CA GLN A 144 -0.99 23.32 -0.38
C GLN A 144 -1.08 22.62 -1.75
N TYR A 145 -1.56 23.36 -2.76
CA TYR A 145 -1.73 22.88 -4.14
C TYR A 145 -1.30 23.90 -5.21
N GLY A 146 -0.52 24.92 -4.81
CA GLY A 146 -0.03 25.96 -5.73
C GLY A 146 0.85 25.40 -6.84
N ALA A 147 1.03 26.18 -7.91
CA ALA A 147 1.93 25.81 -9.00
C ALA A 147 3.40 25.79 -8.53
N ASN A 148 4.17 24.82 -9.02
CA ASN A 148 5.62 24.69 -8.75
C ASN A 148 6.03 24.62 -7.27
N VAL A 149 5.09 24.28 -6.38
CA VAL A 149 5.37 24.04 -4.96
C VAL A 149 4.97 22.63 -4.57
N PRO A 150 5.63 22.01 -3.57
CA PRO A 150 5.27 20.69 -3.08
C PRO A 150 3.78 20.62 -2.73
N GLY A 151 3.12 19.56 -3.19
CA GLY A 151 1.75 19.24 -2.84
C GLY A 151 1.71 18.68 -1.43
N ILE A 152 1.00 19.35 -0.52
CA ILE A 152 0.77 18.85 0.84
C ILE A 152 -0.67 18.37 0.93
N ALA A 153 -0.84 17.05 0.85
CA ALA A 153 -2.15 16.44 0.98
C ALA A 153 -2.57 16.43 2.46
N TRP A 154 -3.83 16.80 2.71
CA TRP A 154 -4.45 16.73 4.02
C TRP A 154 -5.41 15.55 4.03
N HIS A 155 -5.26 14.64 4.98
CA HIS A 155 -6.16 13.51 5.17
C HIS A 155 -6.92 13.64 6.48
N ALA A 156 -8.25 13.61 6.42
CA ALA A 156 -9.14 13.54 7.59
C ALA A 156 -10.14 12.38 7.46
N PRO A 157 -9.66 11.12 7.35
CA PRO A 157 -10.54 9.96 7.26
C PRO A 157 -11.38 9.77 8.52
N VAL A 158 -12.63 9.36 8.35
CA VAL A 158 -13.58 9.16 9.46
C VAL A 158 -13.10 8.02 10.38
N GLY A 159 -12.96 8.32 11.67
CA GLY A 159 -12.58 7.33 12.69
C GLY A 159 -11.08 7.03 12.78
N GLU A 160 -10.25 7.75 12.03
CA GLU A 160 -8.79 7.66 12.04
C GLU A 160 -8.17 9.00 12.42
N GLN A 161 -6.88 8.98 12.79
CA GLN A 161 -6.17 10.22 13.13
C GLN A 161 -5.87 11.01 11.85
N PRO A 162 -6.21 12.31 11.77
CA PRO A 162 -5.85 13.13 10.63
C PRO A 162 -4.34 13.23 10.46
N TYR A 163 -3.87 13.33 9.21
CA TYR A 163 -2.44 13.43 8.89
C TYR A 163 -2.21 14.24 7.62
N LEU A 164 -1.00 14.74 7.45
CA LEU A 164 -0.52 15.32 6.20
C LEU A 164 0.37 14.29 5.49
N SER A 165 0.33 14.25 4.17
CA SER A 165 1.26 13.44 3.39
C SER A 165 1.90 14.22 2.24
N VAL A 166 3.15 13.89 1.93
CA VAL A 166 3.88 14.44 0.78
C VAL A 166 4.54 13.29 0.03
N ALA A 167 4.32 13.26 -1.28
CA ALA A 167 4.91 12.28 -2.19
C ALA A 167 6.19 12.84 -2.82
N PHE A 168 7.22 12.00 -2.92
CA PHE A 168 8.50 12.31 -3.53
C PHE A 168 8.73 11.34 -4.68
N SER A 169 9.05 11.83 -5.88
CA SER A 169 9.63 10.99 -6.91
C SER A 169 11.08 10.69 -6.55
N VAL A 170 11.47 9.44 -6.73
CA VAL A 170 12.84 8.98 -6.50
C VAL A 170 13.29 8.14 -7.69
N SER A 171 14.59 8.14 -7.96
CA SER A 171 15.13 7.29 -9.02
C SER A 171 15.32 5.83 -8.59
N GLY A 172 15.29 5.57 -7.28
CA GLY A 172 15.64 4.27 -6.71
C GLY A 172 17.13 4.17 -6.38
N GLN A 173 17.48 3.16 -5.59
CA GLN A 173 18.83 2.98 -5.04
C GLN A 173 19.84 2.40 -6.02
N LEU A 174 19.37 1.73 -7.07
CA LEU A 174 20.21 0.99 -8.00
C LEU A 174 19.92 1.44 -9.43
N ARG A 175 20.98 1.68 -10.17
CA ARG A 175 20.94 1.99 -11.60
C ARG A 175 21.90 1.05 -12.32
N GLY A 176 21.38 -0.06 -12.83
CA GLY A 176 22.18 -1.05 -13.55
C GLY A 176 22.97 -2.00 -12.65
N MET A 177 24.07 -2.53 -13.18
CA MET A 177 24.90 -3.52 -12.49
C MET A 177 25.76 -2.84 -11.43
N GLU A 178 25.53 -3.20 -10.17
CA GLU A 178 26.20 -2.63 -9.01
C GLU A 178 26.88 -3.70 -8.17
N THR A 179 27.90 -3.31 -7.41
CA THR A 179 28.60 -4.23 -6.51
C THR A 179 27.75 -4.56 -5.27
N ALA A 180 27.94 -5.74 -4.68
CA ALA A 180 27.30 -6.12 -3.41
C ALA A 180 27.59 -5.13 -2.26
N ALA A 181 28.77 -4.49 -2.28
CA ALA A 181 29.13 -3.45 -1.32
C ALA A 181 28.30 -2.17 -1.51
N THR A 182 28.04 -1.74 -2.75
CA THR A 182 27.16 -0.60 -3.04
C THR A 182 25.75 -0.88 -2.56
N LEU A 183 25.22 -2.07 -2.87
CA LEU A 183 23.92 -2.56 -2.40
C LEU A 183 23.79 -2.48 -0.88
N THR A 184 24.80 -2.98 -0.15
CA THR A 184 24.79 -2.99 1.32
C THR A 184 24.84 -1.58 1.89
N ARG A 185 25.64 -0.68 1.30
CA ARG A 185 25.69 0.74 1.72
C ARG A 185 24.36 1.45 1.50
N ALA A 186 23.72 1.23 0.35
CA ALA A 186 22.42 1.82 0.05
C ALA A 186 21.33 1.30 1.01
N ALA A 187 21.28 -0.02 1.25
CA ALA A 187 20.35 -0.62 2.20
C ALA A 187 20.57 -0.08 3.63
N ASN A 188 21.82 0.08 4.06
CA ASN A 188 22.14 0.71 5.34
C ASN A 188 21.70 2.17 5.36
N GLY A 189 21.92 2.95 4.30
CA GLY A 189 21.48 4.34 4.19
C GLY A 189 19.97 4.48 4.37
N TRP A 190 19.19 3.62 3.72
CA TRP A 190 17.73 3.54 3.92
C TRP A 190 17.36 3.20 5.37
N GLY A 191 18.03 2.22 5.97
CA GLY A 191 17.82 1.87 7.38
C GLY A 191 18.10 3.04 8.33
N HIS A 192 19.16 3.83 8.08
CA HIS A 192 19.46 5.03 8.87
C HIS A 192 18.42 6.14 8.67
N PHE A 193 17.94 6.32 7.44
CA PHE A 193 16.85 7.26 7.16
C PHE A 193 15.61 6.92 7.98
N LEU A 194 15.15 5.66 7.93
CA LEU A 194 13.99 5.20 8.72
C LEU A 194 14.24 5.34 10.23
N ALA A 195 15.43 4.95 10.70
CA ALA A 195 15.80 5.04 12.12
C ALA A 195 15.76 6.49 12.66
N ARG A 196 16.28 7.46 11.89
CA ARG A 196 16.23 8.88 12.28
C ARG A 196 14.79 9.40 12.36
N ARG A 197 13.88 8.88 11.54
CA ARG A 197 12.46 9.26 11.54
C ARG A 197 11.62 8.51 12.57
N ALA A 198 12.13 7.40 13.10
CA ALA A 198 11.50 6.64 14.19
C ALA A 198 11.82 7.21 15.59
N ALA A 199 12.68 8.23 15.68
CA ALA A 199 13.00 8.88 16.94
C ALA A 199 11.76 9.54 17.56
N PRO A 200 11.56 9.51 18.90
CA PRO A 200 10.39 10.14 19.54
C PRO A 200 10.22 11.64 19.26
N SER A 201 11.29 12.34 18.91
CA SER A 201 11.26 13.77 18.54
C SER A 201 10.88 14.02 17.08
N SER A 202 10.77 12.98 16.26
CA SER A 202 10.39 13.08 14.86
C SER A 202 8.88 13.29 14.74
N LEU A 203 8.47 14.19 13.85
CA LEU A 203 7.05 14.41 13.52
C LEU A 203 6.53 13.42 12.47
N ILE A 204 7.37 12.52 11.97
CA ILE A 204 7.02 11.54 10.94
C ILE A 204 6.65 10.22 11.62
N SER A 205 5.50 9.65 11.27
CA SER A 205 5.07 8.34 11.77
C SER A 205 5.20 7.24 10.73
N ASP A 206 4.90 7.54 9.47
CA ASP A 206 4.76 6.53 8.42
C ASP A 206 5.53 6.92 7.16
N VAL A 207 6.10 5.90 6.52
CA VAL A 207 6.78 5.99 5.23
C VAL A 207 6.21 4.91 4.31
N GLN A 208 5.67 5.33 3.18
CA GLN A 208 5.22 4.43 2.13
C GLN A 208 6.25 4.41 1.00
N THR A 209 6.74 3.24 0.64
CA THR A 209 7.48 3.06 -0.62
C THR A 209 6.51 2.55 -1.67
N LEU A 210 6.42 3.24 -2.81
CA LEU A 210 5.53 2.89 -3.90
C LEU A 210 6.34 2.72 -5.18
N THR A 211 6.18 1.58 -5.86
CA THR A 211 6.74 1.36 -7.18
C THR A 211 5.62 1.02 -8.15
N ARG A 212 5.49 1.82 -9.21
CA ARG A 212 4.60 1.55 -10.33
C ARG A 212 5.40 0.89 -11.44
N VAL A 213 4.96 -0.28 -11.88
CA VAL A 213 5.59 -1.08 -12.94
C VAL A 213 4.67 -1.07 -14.16
N LEU A 214 5.20 -0.59 -15.28
CA LEU A 214 4.47 -0.32 -16.51
C LEU A 214 5.19 -0.94 -17.70
N PRO A 215 4.48 -1.28 -18.79
CA PRO A 215 5.10 -1.43 -20.09
C PRO A 215 5.91 -0.17 -20.44
N PRO A 216 7.00 -0.30 -21.20
CA PRO A 216 7.76 0.85 -21.66
C PRO A 216 6.88 1.78 -22.51
N ASP A 217 6.95 3.07 -22.21
CA ASP A 217 6.34 4.09 -23.04
C ASP A 217 7.28 4.41 -24.21
N SER A 218 6.94 3.94 -25.41
CA SER A 218 7.68 4.24 -26.64
C SER A 218 7.26 5.56 -27.29
N ALA A 219 6.25 6.27 -26.78
CA ALA A 219 5.66 7.42 -27.45
C ALA A 219 6.68 8.54 -27.68
N ARG A 220 7.58 8.80 -26.74
CA ARG A 220 8.67 9.79 -26.93
C ARG A 220 9.67 9.36 -28.01
N GLN A 221 10.00 8.07 -28.06
CA GLN A 221 10.90 7.51 -29.07
C GLN A 221 10.24 7.63 -30.46
N GLN A 222 8.97 7.22 -30.57
CA GLN A 222 8.18 7.31 -31.79
C GLN A 222 8.00 8.77 -32.25
N LEU A 223 7.76 9.70 -31.33
CA LEU A 223 7.69 11.13 -31.65
C LEU A 223 9.04 11.67 -32.13
N TRP A 224 10.14 11.28 -31.47
CA TRP A 224 11.48 11.67 -31.89
C TRP A 224 11.78 11.17 -33.31
N VAL A 225 11.48 9.89 -33.61
CA VAL A 225 11.59 9.33 -34.97
C VAL A 225 10.75 10.16 -35.94
N LYS A 226 9.47 10.37 -35.65
CA LYS A 226 8.56 11.14 -36.51
C LYS A 226 9.08 12.55 -36.80
N THR A 227 9.74 13.19 -35.82
CA THR A 227 10.28 14.55 -35.96
C THR A 227 11.63 14.58 -36.66
N ARG A 228 12.36 13.46 -36.69
CA ARG A 228 13.71 13.34 -37.26
C ARG A 228 13.78 12.57 -38.57
N LEU A 229 12.71 11.88 -38.95
CA LEU A 229 12.59 11.24 -40.26
C LEU A 229 12.66 12.31 -41.35
N GLU A 230 13.56 12.10 -42.32
CA GLU A 230 13.61 12.92 -43.52
C GLU A 230 12.31 12.77 -44.31
N THR A 231 11.80 13.87 -44.84
CA THR A 231 10.73 13.82 -45.84
C THR A 231 11.26 13.20 -47.11
N VAL A 232 10.51 12.26 -47.69
CA VAL A 232 10.82 11.63 -48.98
C VAL A 232 11.10 12.73 -50.02
N GLN A 233 12.30 12.74 -50.57
CA GLN A 233 12.69 13.78 -51.52
C GLN A 233 12.13 13.48 -52.91
N PRO A 234 11.71 14.51 -53.68
CA PRO A 234 11.12 14.31 -55.00
C PRO A 234 12.04 13.58 -56.00
N HIS A 235 13.36 13.78 -55.86
CA HIS A 235 14.40 13.25 -56.75
C HIS A 235 14.87 11.82 -56.41
N TRP A 236 14.32 11.20 -55.34
CA TRP A 236 14.70 9.83 -54.99
C TRP A 236 14.22 8.81 -56.03
N THR A 237 15.07 7.83 -56.32
CA THR A 237 14.72 6.68 -57.15
C THR A 237 13.74 5.74 -56.43
N SER A 238 13.08 4.84 -57.17
CA SER A 238 12.19 3.82 -56.59
C SER A 238 12.91 2.95 -55.56
N ALA A 239 14.13 2.49 -55.87
CA ALA A 239 14.95 1.69 -54.97
C ALA A 239 15.31 2.42 -53.66
N GLN A 240 15.57 3.73 -53.73
CA GLN A 240 15.84 4.54 -52.54
C GLN A 240 14.59 4.69 -51.65
N ARG A 241 13.40 4.88 -52.25
CA ARG A 241 12.14 4.94 -51.51
C ARG A 241 11.80 3.62 -50.84
N GLU A 242 11.99 2.50 -51.54
CA GLU A 242 11.80 1.15 -50.97
C GLU A 242 12.77 0.87 -49.82
N SER A 243 14.05 1.23 -49.98
CA SER A 243 15.05 1.08 -48.92
C SER A 243 14.70 1.93 -47.69
N PHE A 244 14.24 3.17 -47.89
CA PHE A 244 13.83 4.06 -46.80
C PHE A 244 12.62 3.51 -46.03
N GLU A 245 11.58 3.04 -46.71
CA GLU A 245 10.44 2.40 -46.03
C GLU A 245 10.84 1.11 -45.32
N ALA A 246 11.74 0.31 -45.90
CA ALA A 246 12.27 -0.89 -45.24
C ALA A 246 13.04 -0.55 -43.95
N GLN A 247 13.83 0.52 -43.94
CA GLN A 247 14.55 0.99 -42.75
C GLN A 247 13.58 1.50 -41.66
N LYS A 248 12.54 2.23 -42.05
CA LYS A 248 11.50 2.71 -41.13
C LYS A 248 10.74 1.54 -40.48
N LEU A 249 10.35 0.53 -41.27
CA LEU A 249 9.72 -0.69 -40.77
C LEU A 249 10.67 -1.49 -39.86
N SER A 250 11.94 -1.60 -40.23
CA SER A 250 12.96 -2.27 -39.42
C SER A 250 13.16 -1.56 -38.07
N TYR A 251 13.20 -0.23 -38.05
CA TYR A 251 13.33 0.54 -36.81
C TYR A 251 12.08 0.42 -35.92
N ASP A 252 10.88 0.48 -36.51
CA ASP A 252 9.63 0.22 -35.78
C ASP A 252 9.60 -1.19 -35.18
N GLU A 253 10.08 -2.19 -35.93
CA GLU A 253 10.24 -3.55 -35.43
C GLU A 253 11.21 -3.63 -34.24
N VAL A 254 12.32 -2.89 -34.28
CA VAL A 254 13.26 -2.79 -33.15
C VAL A 254 12.58 -2.16 -31.93
N ILE A 255 11.84 -1.06 -32.09
CA ILE A 255 11.08 -0.45 -30.99
C ILE A 255 10.14 -1.49 -30.38
N ARG A 256 9.34 -2.16 -31.22
CA ARG A 256 8.39 -3.19 -30.77
C ARG A 256 9.11 -4.33 -30.05
N LYS A 257 10.13 -4.93 -30.65
CA LYS A 257 10.90 -6.03 -30.04
C LYS A 257 11.60 -5.64 -28.75
N SER A 258 12.15 -4.42 -28.67
CA SER A 258 12.78 -3.90 -27.45
C SER A 258 11.77 -3.64 -26.34
N SER A 259 10.51 -3.41 -26.70
CA SER A 259 9.45 -3.12 -25.75
C SER A 259 8.76 -4.38 -25.19
N VAL A 260 8.71 -5.44 -25.99
CA VAL A 260 8.10 -6.73 -25.63
C VAL A 260 8.77 -7.29 -24.36
N ASP A 261 7.94 -7.66 -23.38
CA ASP A 261 8.31 -8.21 -22.06
C ASP A 261 9.21 -7.32 -21.17
N SER A 262 9.54 -6.11 -21.62
CA SER A 262 10.22 -5.13 -20.80
C SER A 262 9.20 -4.41 -19.91
N MET A 263 9.58 -4.15 -18.66
CA MET A 263 8.75 -3.39 -17.72
C MET A 263 9.60 -2.29 -17.09
N VAL A 264 9.10 -1.06 -17.14
CA VAL A 264 9.72 0.14 -16.58
C VAL A 264 9.16 0.39 -15.18
N GLN A 265 10.06 0.75 -14.27
CA GLN A 265 9.73 1.02 -12.87
C GLN A 265 9.76 2.53 -12.62
N ARG A 266 8.74 3.03 -11.93
CA ARG A 266 8.67 4.40 -11.41
C ARG A 266 8.55 4.31 -9.88
N HIS A 267 9.51 4.92 -9.17
CA HIS A 267 9.59 4.83 -7.72
C HIS A 267 9.17 6.12 -7.06
N TYR A 268 8.45 5.97 -5.95
CA TYR A 268 7.97 7.06 -5.12
C TYR A 268 8.15 6.71 -3.65
N VAL A 269 8.42 7.72 -2.84
CA VAL A 269 8.37 7.63 -1.38
C VAL A 269 7.34 8.63 -0.90
N VAL A 270 6.40 8.21 -0.09
CA VAL A 270 5.43 9.09 0.56
C VAL A 270 5.73 9.09 2.05
N VAL A 271 5.73 10.27 2.64
CA VAL A 271 5.95 10.45 4.07
C VAL A 271 4.70 11.05 4.68
N SER A 272 4.31 10.55 5.85
CA SER A 272 3.12 11.00 6.57
C SER A 272 3.47 11.60 7.94
N TRP A 273 2.80 12.71 8.25
CA TRP A 273 2.91 13.46 9.50
C TRP A 273 1.54 13.46 10.20
N PRO A 274 1.37 12.77 11.33
CA PRO A 274 0.12 12.78 12.05
C PRO A 274 -0.13 14.17 12.64
N LEU A 275 -1.38 14.63 12.57
CA LEU A 275 -1.81 15.89 13.18
C LEU A 275 -2.13 15.66 14.66
N ASP A 276 -1.09 15.39 15.44
CA ASP A 276 -1.15 15.25 16.90
C ASP A 276 -0.73 16.53 17.64
N GLN A 277 -0.69 16.47 18.97
CA GLN A 277 -0.28 17.61 19.79
C GLN A 277 1.18 18.01 19.55
N GLN A 278 2.06 17.06 19.25
CA GLN A 278 3.47 17.35 18.99
C GLN A 278 3.63 18.14 17.69
N PHE A 279 2.87 17.78 16.66
CA PHE A 279 2.80 18.53 15.41
C PHE A 279 2.26 19.95 15.64
N THR A 280 1.15 20.10 16.38
CA THR A 280 0.55 21.42 16.61
C THR A 280 1.45 22.31 17.47
N ASP A 281 2.11 21.76 18.50
CA ASP A 281 3.08 22.48 19.34
C ASP A 281 4.30 22.92 18.50
N ALA A 282 4.82 22.05 17.63
CA ALA A 282 5.93 22.39 16.73
C ALA A 282 5.53 23.46 15.70
N ALA A 283 4.32 23.38 15.14
CA ALA A 283 3.81 24.36 14.19
C ALA A 283 3.53 25.72 14.84
N GLY A 284 3.16 25.74 16.13
CA GLY A 284 2.95 26.97 16.90
C GLY A 284 4.17 27.90 16.93
N LYS A 285 5.38 27.34 16.81
CA LYS A 285 6.65 28.09 16.80
C LYS A 285 6.87 28.92 15.54
N PHE A 286 6.22 28.55 14.44
CA PHE A 286 6.22 29.30 13.18
C PHE A 286 5.14 30.41 13.16
N GLY A 287 4.30 30.50 14.21
CA GLY A 287 3.11 31.35 14.29
C GLY A 287 3.32 32.86 14.42
N ARG A 288 4.30 33.43 13.73
CA ARG A 288 4.48 34.90 13.60
C ARG A 288 4.00 35.47 12.26
N SER A 289 3.56 34.65 11.31
CA SER A 289 3.00 35.16 10.05
C SER A 289 1.52 35.54 10.19
N GLU A 290 1.13 36.66 9.58
CA GLU A 290 -0.22 37.25 9.62
C GLU A 290 -1.33 36.32 9.07
N GLY A 291 -0.97 35.19 8.45
CA GLY A 291 -1.86 34.27 7.74
C GLY A 291 -2.52 33.14 8.56
N GLY A 292 -2.33 33.13 9.88
CA GLY A 292 -3.02 32.22 10.80
C GLY A 292 -2.52 30.77 10.79
N ARG A 293 -3.30 29.85 11.40
CA ARG A 293 -2.87 28.47 11.73
C ARG A 293 -2.41 27.64 10.53
N ARG A 294 -3.01 27.83 9.35
CA ARG A 294 -2.67 27.01 8.17
C ARG A 294 -1.34 27.42 7.56
N ASP A 295 -0.96 28.68 7.67
CA ASP A 295 0.30 29.16 7.12
C ASP A 295 1.50 28.74 7.99
N SER A 296 1.34 28.72 9.31
CA SER A 296 2.37 28.14 10.19
C SER A 296 2.60 26.64 9.93
N TRP A 297 1.55 25.90 9.56
CA TRP A 297 1.67 24.50 9.14
C TRP A 297 2.45 24.37 7.83
N ARG A 298 2.19 25.25 6.84
CA ARG A 298 2.92 25.27 5.57
C ARG A 298 4.40 25.58 5.77
N GLU A 299 4.74 26.53 6.64
CA GLU A 299 6.14 26.88 6.95
C GLU A 299 6.89 25.74 7.65
N LEU A 300 6.27 25.10 8.65
CA LEU A 300 6.80 23.90 9.29
C LEU A 300 7.03 22.79 8.24
N MET A 301 6.02 22.54 7.41
CA MET A 301 6.07 21.50 6.39
C MET A 301 7.15 21.79 5.33
N ALA A 302 7.37 23.04 4.92
CA ALA A 302 8.47 23.38 4.02
C ALA A 302 9.85 23.02 4.61
N THR A 303 10.02 23.13 5.92
CA THR A 303 11.24 22.69 6.62
C THR A 303 11.32 21.16 6.69
N GLN A 304 10.21 20.49 7.00
CA GLN A 304 10.13 19.03 7.06
C GLN A 304 10.39 18.38 5.68
N ILE A 305 9.82 18.92 4.61
CA ILE A 305 9.98 18.45 3.23
C ILE A 305 11.46 18.54 2.82
N ARG A 306 12.11 19.71 3.00
CA ARG A 306 13.53 19.87 2.69
C ARG A 306 14.43 18.93 3.50
N ALA A 307 14.09 18.70 4.78
CA ALA A 307 14.81 17.72 5.59
C ALA A 307 14.61 16.29 5.08
N THR A 308 13.42 15.96 4.59
CA THR A 308 13.12 14.65 3.98
C THR A 308 13.87 14.46 2.67
N GLU A 309 13.92 15.46 1.79
CA GLU A 309 14.70 15.41 0.55
C GLU A 309 16.18 15.13 0.82
N ARG A 310 16.80 15.88 1.74
CA ARG A 310 18.19 15.62 2.16
C ARG A 310 18.37 14.21 2.72
N GLY A 311 17.43 13.75 3.56
CA GLY A 311 17.50 12.41 4.14
C GLY A 311 17.38 11.29 3.09
N LEU A 312 16.57 11.49 2.06
CA LEU A 312 16.42 10.53 0.95
C LEU A 312 17.65 10.53 0.03
N ASP A 313 18.26 11.69 -0.20
CA ASP A 313 19.53 11.81 -0.93
C ASP A 313 20.69 11.13 -0.18
N GLU A 314 20.80 11.36 1.14
CA GLU A 314 21.74 10.66 2.03
C GLU A 314 21.51 9.14 2.01
N ALA A 315 20.24 8.70 1.89
CA ALA A 315 19.85 7.29 1.74
C ALA A 315 20.09 6.71 0.33
N LYS A 316 20.73 7.49 -0.56
CA LYS A 316 21.09 7.09 -1.94
C LYS A 316 19.88 6.75 -2.80
N MET A 317 18.76 7.48 -2.65
CA MET A 317 17.55 7.28 -3.47
C MET A 317 17.61 7.93 -4.87
N GLY A 318 18.75 8.54 -5.23
CA GLY A 318 19.01 9.16 -6.53
C GLY A 318 18.45 10.57 -6.65
N ASP A 319 17.86 10.93 -7.80
CA ASP A 319 17.17 12.22 -7.96
C ASP A 319 15.88 12.18 -7.14
N VAL A 320 15.81 13.03 -6.11
CA VAL A 320 14.68 13.14 -5.17
C VAL A 320 14.00 14.48 -5.38
N ARG A 321 12.70 14.46 -5.65
CA ARG A 321 11.91 15.69 -5.79
C ARG A 321 10.53 15.53 -5.17
N ALA A 322 10.11 16.48 -4.34
CA ALA A 322 8.73 16.53 -3.89
C ALA A 322 7.78 16.78 -5.09
N LEU A 323 6.72 15.98 -5.18
CA LEU A 323 5.69 16.14 -6.19
C LEU A 323 4.78 17.32 -5.85
N THR A 324 4.38 18.08 -6.86
CA THR A 324 3.30 19.07 -6.78
C THR A 324 1.95 18.35 -6.64
N ALA A 325 0.92 19.07 -6.18
CA ALA A 325 -0.42 18.50 -6.05
C ALA A 325 -0.96 17.94 -7.40
N LYS A 326 -0.70 18.65 -8.51
CA LYS A 326 -1.05 18.16 -9.85
C LYS A 326 -0.32 16.87 -10.23
N GLN A 327 0.96 16.74 -9.90
CA GLN A 327 1.73 15.52 -10.16
C GLN A 327 1.23 14.34 -9.33
N THR A 328 0.95 14.56 -8.04
CA THR A 328 0.39 13.52 -7.17
C THR A 328 -0.99 13.07 -7.67
N THR A 329 -1.87 14.02 -8.04
CA THR A 329 -3.18 13.68 -8.60
C THR A 329 -3.05 12.98 -9.96
N ALA A 330 -2.12 13.40 -10.82
CA ALA A 330 -1.86 12.72 -12.10
C ALA A 330 -1.43 11.26 -11.87
N LEU A 331 -0.58 11.01 -10.88
CA LEU A 331 -0.19 9.66 -10.49
C LEU A 331 -1.37 8.84 -9.97
N MET A 332 -2.25 9.42 -9.14
CA MET A 332 -3.47 8.76 -8.68
C MET A 332 -4.43 8.42 -9.83
N LEU A 333 -4.62 9.34 -10.77
CA LEU A 333 -5.47 9.14 -11.95
C LEU A 333 -4.86 8.08 -12.88
N HIS A 334 -3.54 8.09 -13.09
CA HIS A 334 -2.84 7.08 -13.89
C HIS A 334 -2.92 5.67 -13.26
N GLN A 335 -2.98 5.58 -11.93
CA GLN A 335 -3.17 4.30 -11.26
C GLN A 335 -4.60 3.75 -11.40
N GLN A 336 -5.58 4.62 -11.63
CA GLN A 336 -6.97 4.27 -11.94
C GLN A 336 -7.17 4.01 -13.44
N ASN A 337 -6.54 4.77 -14.32
CA ASN A 337 -6.57 4.55 -15.76
C ASN A 337 -5.15 4.70 -16.33
N PRO A 338 -4.46 3.58 -16.65
CA PRO A 338 -3.12 3.59 -17.21
C PRO A 338 -2.94 4.35 -18.53
N HIS A 339 -4.01 4.66 -19.28
CA HIS A 339 -3.93 5.48 -20.49
C HIS A 339 -3.75 6.98 -20.20
N LEU A 340 -4.04 7.43 -18.97
CA LEU A 340 -3.76 8.82 -18.59
C LEU A 340 -2.25 8.97 -18.38
N PRO A 341 -1.53 9.84 -19.10
CA PRO A 341 -0.08 9.91 -18.98
C PRO A 341 0.36 10.37 -17.59
N ILE A 342 1.20 9.58 -16.94
CA ILE A 342 1.68 9.79 -15.57
C ILE A 342 2.40 11.14 -15.38
N ASP A 343 3.09 11.62 -16.42
CA ASP A 343 3.88 12.86 -16.40
C ASP A 343 3.10 14.08 -16.91
N LEU A 344 1.91 13.91 -17.50
CA LEU A 344 1.15 15.00 -18.11
C LEU A 344 0.23 15.67 -17.09
N THR A 345 0.71 16.77 -16.50
CA THR A 345 0.04 17.44 -15.39
C THR A 345 -0.72 18.71 -15.78
N ARG A 346 -0.57 19.19 -17.02
CA ARG A 346 -1.13 20.48 -17.48
C ARG A 346 -2.65 20.57 -17.24
N ASN A 347 -3.37 19.52 -17.61
CA ASN A 347 -4.83 19.46 -17.58
C ASN A 347 -5.38 18.76 -16.33
N VAL A 348 -4.52 18.47 -15.35
CA VAL A 348 -4.93 17.81 -14.11
C VAL A 348 -5.42 18.86 -13.11
N ASP A 349 -6.64 18.67 -12.63
CA ASP A 349 -7.20 19.41 -11.49
C ASP A 349 -6.84 18.66 -10.19
N PRO A 350 -6.04 19.25 -9.28
CA PRO A 350 -5.70 18.63 -8.00
C PRO A 350 -6.90 18.23 -7.15
N LEU A 351 -8.03 18.93 -7.28
CA LEU A 351 -9.24 18.68 -6.50
C LEU A 351 -10.08 17.52 -7.03
N ARG A 352 -9.77 17.00 -8.22
CA ARG A 352 -10.47 15.89 -8.87
C ARG A 352 -9.56 14.66 -8.97
N ALA A 353 -9.47 13.92 -7.88
CA ALA A 353 -8.55 12.78 -7.75
C ALA A 353 -9.17 11.40 -8.08
N GLY A 354 -10.44 11.35 -8.47
CA GLY A 354 -11.17 10.12 -8.78
C GLY A 354 -11.74 10.09 -10.18
N ILE A 355 -11.72 8.90 -10.79
CA ILE A 355 -12.43 8.57 -12.04
C ILE A 355 -13.67 7.74 -11.67
N ALA A 356 -14.76 7.87 -12.43
CA ALA A 356 -15.95 7.06 -12.22
C ALA A 356 -15.60 5.56 -12.18
N SER A 357 -16.14 4.87 -11.19
CA SER A 357 -15.81 3.46 -10.97
C SER A 357 -16.90 2.71 -10.23
N HIS A 358 -16.89 1.39 -10.37
CA HIS A 358 -17.75 0.51 -9.61
C HIS A 358 -16.98 -0.74 -9.17
N ASP A 359 -17.37 -1.31 -8.04
CA ASP A 359 -16.80 -2.54 -7.54
C ASP A 359 -17.62 -3.75 -8.02
N GLU A 360 -16.92 -4.84 -8.31
CA GLU A 360 -17.45 -6.18 -8.34
C GLU A 360 -16.87 -7.01 -7.18
N PHE A 361 -17.46 -8.17 -6.89
CA PHE A 361 -16.81 -9.08 -5.96
C PHE A 361 -15.46 -9.52 -6.56
N SER A 362 -14.37 -9.17 -5.87
CA SER A 362 -12.98 -9.40 -6.30
C SER A 362 -12.41 -8.45 -7.36
N ALA A 363 -13.11 -7.40 -7.80
CA ALA A 363 -12.55 -6.42 -8.73
C ALA A 363 -13.03 -4.99 -8.44
N HIS A 364 -12.19 -4.01 -8.78
CA HIS A 364 -12.55 -2.59 -8.86
C HIS A 364 -12.43 -2.18 -10.33
N ILE A 365 -13.50 -1.65 -10.91
CA ILE A 365 -13.61 -1.40 -12.34
C ILE A 365 -13.71 0.11 -12.55
N VAL A 366 -12.76 0.67 -13.29
CA VAL A 366 -12.71 2.10 -13.61
C VAL A 366 -13.14 2.30 -15.05
N GLU A 367 -14.05 3.25 -15.25
CA GLU A 367 -14.55 3.65 -16.57
C GLU A 367 -14.01 5.04 -16.89
N GLY A 368 -13.14 5.11 -17.90
CA GLY A 368 -12.47 6.33 -18.29
C GLY A 368 -12.40 6.50 -19.79
N VAL A 369 -11.51 7.37 -20.23
CA VAL A 369 -11.23 7.62 -21.64
C VAL A 369 -9.75 7.43 -21.93
N ASP A 370 -9.43 7.02 -23.15
CA ASP A 370 -8.06 7.04 -23.62
C ASP A 370 -7.70 8.44 -24.12
N SER A 371 -6.92 9.18 -23.32
CA SER A 371 -6.46 10.51 -23.70
C SER A 371 -5.34 10.51 -24.75
N THR A 372 -4.76 9.34 -25.06
CA THR A 372 -3.65 9.20 -26.01
C THR A 372 -4.12 8.97 -27.44
N SER A 373 -5.32 8.39 -27.60
CA SER A 373 -5.99 8.27 -28.89
C SER A 373 -7.12 9.30 -29.00
N VAL A 374 -7.12 10.03 -30.11
CA VAL A 374 -8.21 10.94 -30.46
C VAL A 374 -8.76 10.44 -31.78
N VAL A 375 -10.02 10.02 -31.77
CA VAL A 375 -10.74 9.61 -32.98
C VAL A 375 -11.55 10.82 -33.45
N VAL A 376 -11.39 11.21 -34.71
CA VAL A 376 -12.20 12.28 -35.30
C VAL A 376 -13.47 11.65 -35.87
N ASN A 377 -14.60 11.91 -35.23
CA ASN A 377 -15.93 11.53 -35.71
C ASN A 377 -16.63 12.72 -36.39
N GLU A 378 -17.80 12.49 -36.99
CA GLU A 378 -18.63 13.54 -37.59
C GLU A 378 -18.95 14.69 -36.60
N ASP A 379 -19.06 14.37 -35.31
CA ASP A 379 -19.31 15.32 -34.21
C ASP A 379 -18.05 15.99 -33.63
N GLY A 380 -16.86 15.69 -34.18
CA GLY A 380 -15.58 16.23 -33.75
C GLY A 380 -14.61 15.21 -33.12
N PRO A 381 -13.47 15.68 -32.56
CA PRO A 381 -12.48 14.82 -31.92
C PRO A 381 -12.98 14.29 -30.57
N THR A 382 -13.09 12.96 -30.46
CA THR A 382 -13.55 12.26 -29.25
C THR A 382 -12.52 11.20 -28.83
N SER A 383 -12.22 11.16 -27.54
CA SER A 383 -11.39 10.10 -26.95
C SER A 383 -12.23 8.85 -26.71
N PRO A 384 -11.78 7.65 -27.12
CA PRO A 384 -12.55 6.43 -26.95
C PRO A 384 -12.66 6.04 -25.47
N ALA A 385 -13.79 5.44 -25.10
CA ALA A 385 -14.01 4.92 -23.76
C ALA A 385 -13.10 3.71 -23.49
N VAL A 386 -12.56 3.62 -22.29
CA VAL A 386 -11.74 2.50 -21.83
C VAL A 386 -12.20 2.02 -20.46
N THR A 387 -12.08 0.72 -20.25
CA THR A 387 -12.40 0.07 -18.98
C THR A 387 -11.15 -0.59 -18.43
N TRP A 388 -10.87 -0.38 -17.16
CA TRP A 388 -9.75 -1.03 -16.46
C TRP A 388 -10.24 -1.80 -15.25
N TRP A 389 -9.79 -3.05 -15.18
CA TRP A 389 -10.05 -3.97 -14.08
C TRP A 389 -8.86 -3.98 -13.14
N HIS A 390 -9.11 -3.68 -11.87
CA HIS A 390 -8.10 -3.65 -10.83
C HIS A 390 -8.39 -4.69 -9.75
N ARG A 391 -7.33 -5.24 -9.19
CA ARG A 391 -7.41 -6.11 -8.03
C ARG A 391 -6.26 -5.87 -7.08
N THR A 392 -6.58 -5.69 -5.81
CA THR A 392 -5.60 -5.39 -4.77
C THR A 392 -5.48 -6.52 -3.75
N ALA A 393 -4.25 -6.93 -3.50
CA ALA A 393 -3.87 -7.88 -2.46
C ALA A 393 -3.10 -7.17 -1.35
N ALA A 394 -3.32 -7.60 -0.10
CA ALA A 394 -2.50 -7.26 1.04
C ALA A 394 -1.49 -8.40 1.33
N ILE A 395 -0.26 -8.00 1.65
CA ILE A 395 0.84 -8.87 2.07
C ILE A 395 1.06 -8.60 3.56
N HIS A 396 0.63 -9.54 4.38
CA HIS A 396 0.85 -9.49 5.82
C HIS A 396 2.10 -10.29 6.20
N GLY A 397 2.86 -9.81 7.19
CA GLY A 397 4.01 -10.53 7.73
C GLY A 397 3.68 -11.94 8.28
N GLU A 398 2.42 -12.21 8.62
CA GLU A 398 1.96 -13.54 9.03
C GLU A 398 1.78 -14.54 7.89
N ASN A 399 1.70 -14.08 6.64
CA ASN A 399 1.64 -14.92 5.44
C ASN A 399 3.04 -15.04 4.79
N LEU A 400 4.09 -14.54 5.43
CA LEU A 400 5.45 -14.62 4.95
C LEU A 400 6.18 -15.77 5.64
N ALA A 401 6.75 -16.67 4.85
CA ALA A 401 7.60 -17.74 5.36
C ALA A 401 8.80 -17.14 6.11
N VAL A 402 9.14 -17.72 7.26
CA VAL A 402 10.24 -17.28 8.10
C VAL A 402 11.55 -17.56 7.37
N GLY A 403 12.29 -16.51 6.99
CA GLY A 403 13.52 -16.69 6.22
C GLY A 403 14.40 -15.44 6.17
N GLY A 404 15.68 -15.67 5.85
CA GLY A 404 16.62 -14.58 5.55
C GLY A 404 16.30 -13.97 4.19
N ARG A 405 16.17 -12.65 4.14
CA ARG A 405 15.86 -11.87 2.95
C ARG A 405 16.97 -10.88 2.67
N SER A 406 17.34 -10.76 1.40
CA SER A 406 18.29 -9.75 0.94
C SER A 406 17.56 -8.42 0.66
N PRO A 407 18.28 -7.31 0.51
CA PRO A 407 17.70 -6.04 0.03
C PRO A 407 17.01 -6.14 -1.34
N LEU A 408 17.31 -7.18 -2.12
CA LEU A 408 16.73 -7.45 -3.43
C LEU A 408 15.49 -8.35 -3.37
N TRP A 409 14.97 -8.65 -2.18
CA TRP A 409 13.84 -9.56 -2.00
C TRP A 409 12.65 -9.22 -2.91
N CYS A 410 12.26 -7.95 -3.01
CA CYS A 410 11.11 -7.58 -3.84
C CYS A 410 11.39 -7.53 -5.34
N LEU A 411 12.61 -7.83 -5.81
CA LEU A 411 12.99 -7.64 -7.21
C LEU A 411 12.13 -8.45 -8.18
N ASP A 412 11.74 -9.68 -7.81
CA ASP A 412 10.88 -10.53 -8.63
C ASP A 412 9.48 -9.92 -8.86
N LEU A 413 8.99 -9.08 -7.93
CA LEU A 413 7.77 -8.30 -8.14
C LEU A 413 7.97 -7.14 -9.10
N LEU A 414 9.20 -6.70 -9.35
CA LEU A 414 9.48 -5.48 -10.11
C LEU A 414 9.96 -5.77 -11.54
N ILE A 415 10.49 -6.96 -11.81
CA ILE A 415 11.01 -7.35 -13.13
C ILE A 415 9.92 -7.97 -14.01
N GLY A 416 10.08 -7.83 -15.33
CA GLY A 416 9.07 -8.19 -16.33
C GLY A 416 9.06 -9.64 -16.82
N ARG A 417 9.97 -10.52 -16.37
CA ARG A 417 10.18 -11.83 -17.01
C ARG A 417 8.96 -12.76 -16.94
N GLU A 418 8.33 -12.84 -15.78
CA GLU A 418 7.12 -13.68 -15.57
C GLU A 418 5.85 -12.82 -15.41
N LEU A 419 6.03 -11.53 -15.10
CA LEU A 419 4.95 -10.59 -14.82
C LEU A 419 4.94 -9.48 -15.87
N THR A 420 4.17 -9.68 -16.94
CA THR A 420 4.04 -8.75 -18.08
C THR A 420 2.89 -7.75 -17.93
N PHE A 421 2.13 -7.82 -16.84
CA PHE A 421 1.00 -6.94 -16.58
C PHE A 421 1.38 -5.74 -15.70
N ILE A 422 0.57 -4.69 -15.83
CA ILE A 422 0.68 -3.45 -15.07
C ILE A 422 0.40 -3.71 -13.59
N ARG A 423 1.28 -3.19 -12.71
CA ARG A 423 1.13 -3.39 -11.26
C ARG A 423 1.75 -2.26 -10.45
N SER A 424 1.17 -2.00 -9.28
CA SER A 424 1.69 -1.09 -8.27
C SER A 424 2.04 -1.90 -7.02
N VAL A 425 3.29 -1.83 -6.58
CA VAL A 425 3.76 -2.48 -5.35
C VAL A 425 4.01 -1.38 -4.31
N SER A 426 3.34 -1.47 -3.18
CA SER A 426 3.43 -0.48 -2.10
C SER A 426 3.75 -1.16 -0.77
N PHE A 427 4.72 -0.66 -0.02
CA PHE A 427 4.94 -1.06 1.37
C PHE A 427 4.71 0.14 2.27
N HIS A 428 3.85 -0.01 3.26
CA HIS A 428 3.61 1.00 4.30
C HIS A 428 4.40 0.59 5.53
N LEU A 429 5.26 1.49 6.00
CA LEU A 429 6.16 1.31 7.12
C LEU A 429 5.77 2.27 8.23
N HIS A 430 5.27 1.75 9.33
CA HIS A 430 5.05 2.52 10.55
C HIS A 430 6.26 2.43 11.45
N LEU A 431 6.80 3.59 11.77
CA LEU A 431 8.05 3.72 12.49
C LEU A 431 7.80 3.56 13.99
N VAL A 432 8.42 2.53 14.59
CA VAL A 432 8.28 2.23 16.01
C VAL A 432 9.55 2.68 16.75
N PRO A 433 9.44 3.56 17.76
CA PRO A 433 10.59 4.01 18.53
C PRO A 433 11.39 2.85 19.14
N ALA A 434 12.72 3.02 19.20
CA ALA A 434 13.64 1.95 19.60
C ALA A 434 13.32 1.33 20.97
N GLY A 435 12.91 2.14 21.95
CA GLY A 435 12.53 1.62 23.28
C GLY A 435 11.36 0.65 23.23
N GLN A 436 10.32 1.00 22.46
CA GLN A 436 9.14 0.14 22.28
C GLN A 436 9.48 -1.12 21.48
N ALA A 437 10.26 -0.96 20.41
CA ALA A 437 10.72 -2.07 19.58
C ALA A 437 11.54 -3.10 20.40
N LYS A 438 12.46 -2.63 21.26
CA LYS A 438 13.26 -3.48 22.16
C LYS A 438 12.38 -4.25 23.14
N SER A 439 11.40 -3.59 23.75
CA SER A 439 10.47 -4.26 24.67
C SER A 439 9.66 -5.35 23.96
N LYS A 440 9.16 -5.07 22.75
CA LYS A 440 8.41 -6.04 21.93
C LYS A 440 9.29 -7.24 21.54
N ALA A 441 10.51 -6.97 21.06
CA ALA A 441 11.46 -8.03 20.67
C ALA A 441 11.86 -8.94 21.85
N ARG A 442 12.08 -8.38 23.05
CA ARG A 442 12.36 -9.18 24.26
C ARG A 442 11.17 -10.05 24.66
N ALA A 443 9.96 -9.49 24.64
CA ALA A 443 8.75 -10.25 24.95
C ALA A 443 8.51 -11.39 23.96
N ASP A 444 8.74 -11.15 22.66
CA ASP A 444 8.66 -12.18 21.62
C ASP A 444 9.68 -13.30 21.84
N LEU A 445 10.94 -12.94 22.13
CA LEU A 445 12.00 -13.91 22.39
C LEU A 445 11.70 -14.79 23.60
N VAL A 446 11.27 -14.20 24.73
CA VAL A 446 10.91 -14.95 25.94
C VAL A 446 9.74 -15.89 25.67
N ARG A 447 8.73 -15.43 24.92
CA ARG A 447 7.57 -16.26 24.56
C ARG A 447 7.96 -17.43 23.67
N ASP A 448 8.85 -17.23 22.69
CA ASP A 448 9.32 -18.30 21.80
C ASP A 448 10.20 -19.32 22.55
N GLN A 449 11.07 -18.86 23.44
CA GLN A 449 11.84 -19.74 24.33
C GLN A 449 10.92 -20.56 25.24
N ALA A 450 9.90 -19.93 25.84
CA ALA A 450 8.93 -20.62 26.68
C ALA A 450 8.13 -21.67 25.89
N GLY A 451 7.76 -21.37 24.63
CA GLY A 451 7.09 -22.33 23.74
C GLY A 451 7.94 -23.56 23.46
N VAL A 452 9.20 -23.35 23.05
CA VAL A 452 10.16 -24.46 22.80
C VAL A 452 10.41 -25.28 24.07
N LEU A 453 10.54 -24.64 25.23
CA LEU A 453 10.70 -25.33 26.52
C LEU A 453 9.45 -26.14 26.89
N ALA A 454 8.25 -25.58 26.70
CA ALA A 454 6.99 -26.27 26.98
C ALA A 454 6.79 -27.49 26.07
N ASP A 455 7.17 -27.41 24.79
CA ASP A 455 7.10 -28.54 23.87
C ASP A 455 8.11 -29.63 24.24
N ARG A 456 9.33 -29.25 24.64
CA ARG A 456 10.34 -30.18 25.20
C ARG A 456 9.83 -30.90 26.46
N GLN A 457 9.26 -30.16 27.41
CA GLN A 457 8.70 -30.72 28.64
C GLN A 457 7.54 -31.69 28.38
N LYS A 458 6.75 -31.45 27.32
CA LYS A 458 5.65 -32.33 26.90
C LYS A 458 6.11 -33.54 26.07
N GLY A 459 7.42 -33.73 25.89
CA GLY A 459 7.97 -34.82 25.07
C GLY A 459 7.62 -34.72 23.58
N ARG A 460 7.21 -33.54 23.10
CA ARG A 460 6.85 -33.33 21.69
C ARG A 460 8.12 -33.09 20.88
N LEU A 461 8.14 -33.63 19.66
CA LEU A 461 9.20 -33.31 18.69
C LEU A 461 9.17 -31.81 18.40
N ILE A 462 10.33 -31.17 18.55
CA ILE A 462 10.50 -29.75 18.26
C ILE A 462 10.41 -29.58 16.75
N SER A 463 9.41 -28.84 16.28
CA SER A 463 9.24 -28.54 14.86
C SER A 463 10.34 -27.58 14.38
N ASP A 464 10.85 -27.77 13.16
CA ASP A 464 11.83 -26.87 12.52
C ASP A 464 11.32 -25.42 12.43
N ASP A 465 10.01 -25.21 12.27
CA ASP A 465 9.41 -23.88 12.29
C ASP A 465 9.61 -23.18 13.65
N SER A 466 9.53 -23.93 14.75
CA SER A 466 9.69 -23.37 16.09
C SER A 466 11.13 -22.96 16.39
N THR A 467 12.11 -23.73 15.91
CA THR A 467 13.52 -23.40 16.05
C THR A 467 13.92 -22.22 15.15
N MET A 468 13.42 -22.19 13.91
CA MET A 468 13.64 -21.06 13.00
C MET A 468 13.03 -19.76 13.55
N ARG A 469 11.81 -19.82 14.11
CA ARG A 469 11.17 -18.65 14.74
C ARG A 469 11.96 -18.13 15.94
N MET A 470 12.44 -19.03 16.81
CA MET A 470 13.29 -18.66 17.94
C MET A 470 14.59 -18.00 17.46
N SER A 471 15.26 -18.57 16.46
CA SER A 471 16.47 -18.01 15.86
C SER A 471 16.22 -16.61 15.26
N ALA A 472 15.11 -16.44 14.55
CA ALA A 472 14.71 -15.13 14.02
C ALA A 472 14.42 -14.11 15.13
N ALA A 473 13.76 -14.50 16.22
CA ALA A 473 13.52 -13.64 17.38
C ALA A 473 14.83 -13.24 18.09
N GLN A 474 15.78 -14.16 18.23
CA GLN A 474 17.11 -13.88 18.77
C GLN A 474 17.86 -12.85 17.92
N ARG A 475 17.86 -13.01 16.59
CA ARG A 475 18.49 -12.06 15.66
C ARG A 475 17.84 -10.68 15.70
N ARG A 476 16.50 -10.60 15.71
CA ARG A 476 15.78 -9.32 15.86
C ARG A 476 16.13 -8.62 17.18
N SER A 477 16.26 -9.38 18.27
CA SER A 477 16.69 -8.83 19.57
C SER A 477 18.13 -8.32 19.52
N ALA A 478 19.04 -9.04 18.85
CA ALA A 478 20.43 -8.62 18.65
C ALA A 478 20.54 -7.37 17.76
N ASP A 479 19.74 -7.29 16.69
CA ASP A 479 19.65 -6.10 15.83
C ASP A 479 19.19 -4.87 16.62
N LEU A 480 18.31 -5.05 17.60
CA LEU A 480 17.84 -3.97 18.48
C LEU A 480 18.70 -3.79 19.74
N ALA A 481 19.92 -4.34 19.78
CA ALA A 481 20.82 -4.17 20.92
C ALA A 481 21.12 -2.68 21.23
N ALA A 482 21.63 -2.40 22.43
CA ALA A 482 22.13 -1.07 22.74
C ALA A 482 23.31 -0.72 21.80
N GLY A 483 23.35 0.50 21.27
CA GLY A 483 24.40 0.95 20.35
C GLY A 483 24.21 0.57 18.88
N SER A 484 23.21 -0.24 18.50
CA SER A 484 23.00 -0.62 17.09
C SER A 484 22.34 0.47 16.23
N HIS A 485 21.78 1.51 16.86
CA HIS A 485 21.01 2.59 16.23
C HIS A 485 19.80 2.14 15.39
N HIS A 486 19.43 0.86 15.44
CA HIS A 486 18.25 0.32 14.76
C HIS A 486 16.96 0.61 15.54
N HIS A 487 15.86 0.75 14.80
CA HIS A 487 14.51 1.01 15.31
C HIS A 487 13.55 -0.05 14.82
N GLY A 488 12.36 -0.12 15.41
CA GLY A 488 11.33 -1.05 14.96
C GLY A 488 10.53 -0.48 13.79
N VAL A 489 9.98 -1.36 12.98
CA VAL A 489 9.02 -0.99 11.93
C VAL A 489 7.91 -2.03 11.94
N ASP A 490 6.66 -1.59 11.98
CA ASP A 490 5.51 -2.43 11.64
C ASP A 490 5.18 -2.17 10.16
N TRP A 491 4.96 -3.22 9.36
CA TRP A 491 4.78 -3.05 7.92
C TRP A 491 3.62 -3.87 7.35
N ILE A 492 3.08 -3.39 6.23
CA ILE A 492 2.16 -4.12 5.36
C ILE A 492 2.51 -3.83 3.91
N GLY A 493 2.51 -4.86 3.07
CA GLY A 493 2.64 -4.70 1.63
C GLY A 493 1.26 -4.69 0.97
N PHE A 494 1.13 -3.99 -0.16
CA PHE A 494 -0.02 -4.06 -1.05
C PHE A 494 0.46 -4.16 -2.49
N VAL A 495 -0.25 -4.96 -3.27
CA VAL A 495 -0.03 -5.05 -4.71
C VAL A 495 -1.36 -4.88 -5.42
N THR A 496 -1.46 -3.86 -6.27
CA THR A 496 -2.61 -3.64 -7.15
C THR A 496 -2.19 -4.01 -8.57
N ILE A 497 -2.86 -4.98 -9.16
CA ILE A 497 -2.72 -5.36 -10.57
C ILE A 497 -3.80 -4.67 -11.40
N SER A 498 -3.50 -4.34 -12.65
CA SER A 498 -4.41 -3.64 -13.57
C SER A 498 -4.40 -4.32 -14.93
N ALA A 499 -5.58 -4.62 -15.46
CA ALA A 499 -5.75 -5.29 -16.75
C ALA A 499 -6.97 -4.74 -17.50
N PRO A 500 -7.00 -4.78 -18.84
CA PRO A 500 -8.11 -4.23 -19.62
C PRO A 500 -9.36 -5.12 -19.55
N THR A 501 -9.20 -6.43 -19.32
CA THR A 501 -10.32 -7.37 -19.23
C THR A 501 -10.31 -8.16 -17.92
N ARG A 502 -11.46 -8.74 -17.59
CA ARG A 502 -11.62 -9.61 -16.43
C ARG A 502 -10.78 -10.89 -16.53
N ASP A 503 -10.68 -11.47 -17.72
CA ASP A 503 -9.94 -12.72 -17.94
C ASP A 503 -8.43 -12.48 -17.78
N ASP A 504 -7.93 -11.37 -18.33
CA ASP A 504 -6.54 -10.93 -18.14
C ASP A 504 -6.24 -10.67 -16.66
N LEU A 505 -7.18 -10.05 -15.93
CA LEU A 505 -7.05 -9.84 -14.49
C LEU A 505 -6.97 -11.17 -13.72
N GLY A 506 -7.75 -12.17 -14.14
CA GLY A 506 -7.73 -13.52 -13.59
C GLY A 506 -6.41 -14.24 -13.84
N GLN A 507 -5.84 -14.12 -15.04
CA GLN A 507 -4.51 -14.65 -15.37
C GLN A 507 -3.41 -13.95 -14.58
N ALA A 508 -3.40 -12.61 -14.57
CA ALA A 508 -2.43 -11.80 -13.83
C ALA A 508 -2.46 -12.10 -12.32
N SER A 509 -3.66 -12.34 -11.76
CA SER A 509 -3.82 -12.74 -10.35
C SER A 509 -3.09 -14.05 -10.04
N ARG A 510 -3.24 -15.07 -10.91
CA ARG A 510 -2.63 -16.40 -10.72
C ARG A 510 -1.11 -16.34 -10.87
N GLN A 511 -0.63 -15.63 -11.89
CA GLN A 511 0.81 -15.41 -12.10
C GLN A 511 1.44 -14.68 -10.91
N LEU A 512 0.78 -13.66 -10.36
CA LEU A 512 1.27 -12.97 -9.17
C LEU A 512 1.34 -13.91 -7.96
N GLU A 513 0.29 -14.71 -7.71
CA GLU A 513 0.26 -15.69 -6.61
C GLU A 513 1.40 -16.70 -6.72
N GLU A 514 1.67 -17.20 -7.93
CA GLU A 514 2.74 -18.15 -8.20
C GLU A 514 4.12 -17.55 -7.90
N VAL A 515 4.44 -16.38 -8.45
CA VAL A 515 5.70 -15.67 -8.18
C VAL A 515 5.87 -15.36 -6.69
N CYS A 516 4.78 -14.96 -6.03
CA CYS A 516 4.79 -14.69 -4.59
C CYS A 516 5.14 -15.94 -3.77
N ALA A 517 4.54 -17.08 -4.11
CA ALA A 517 4.76 -18.33 -3.39
C ALA A 517 6.16 -18.91 -3.64
N THR A 518 6.63 -18.92 -4.90
CA THR A 518 7.87 -19.61 -5.30
C THR A 518 9.12 -18.77 -5.10
N GLY A 519 9.12 -17.49 -5.52
CA GLY A 519 10.30 -16.62 -5.47
C GLY A 519 10.43 -15.85 -4.16
N LEU A 520 9.31 -15.38 -3.61
CA LEU A 520 9.31 -14.43 -2.50
C LEU A 520 9.00 -15.07 -1.15
N GLY A 521 8.61 -16.35 -1.13
CA GLY A 521 8.13 -17.06 0.07
C GLY A 521 6.96 -16.35 0.76
N ILE A 522 6.13 -15.65 -0.02
CA ILE A 522 4.83 -15.12 0.41
C ILE A 522 3.83 -16.25 0.18
N GLU A 523 3.48 -16.97 1.24
CA GLU A 523 2.64 -18.18 1.18
C GLU A 523 1.22 -17.85 0.71
N ARG A 524 0.72 -16.64 1.00
CA ARG A 524 -0.64 -16.22 0.66
C ARG A 524 -0.78 -14.71 0.51
N LEU A 525 -1.39 -14.32 -0.60
CA LEU A 525 -1.93 -12.97 -0.80
C LEU A 525 -3.34 -12.86 -0.22
N ASP A 526 -3.60 -11.88 0.65
CA ASP A 526 -4.97 -11.60 1.11
C ASP A 526 -5.65 -10.62 0.15
N TRP A 527 -6.35 -11.16 -0.83
CA TRP A 527 -7.17 -10.37 -1.75
C TRP A 527 -8.30 -9.65 -1.01
N GLN A 528 -8.41 -8.34 -1.23
CA GLN A 528 -9.41 -7.48 -0.60
C GLN A 528 -10.77 -7.56 -1.31
N ASP A 529 -11.25 -8.78 -1.58
CA ASP A 529 -12.36 -9.07 -2.51
C ASP A 529 -13.67 -8.33 -2.23
N SER A 530 -13.92 -7.96 -0.97
CA SER A 530 -15.15 -7.24 -0.58
C SER A 530 -15.02 -5.72 -0.60
N PHE A 531 -13.81 -5.18 -0.77
CA PHE A 531 -13.50 -3.75 -0.67
C PHE A 531 -12.33 -3.35 -1.57
N GLN A 532 -12.47 -3.55 -2.88
CA GLN A 532 -11.39 -3.37 -3.85
C GLN A 532 -11.15 -1.89 -4.20
N SER A 533 -12.20 -1.06 -4.31
CA SER A 533 -12.07 0.39 -4.54
C SER A 533 -11.23 1.05 -3.45
N GLY A 534 -11.59 0.84 -2.18
CA GLY A 534 -10.84 1.35 -1.04
C GLY A 534 -9.44 0.75 -0.90
N ALA A 535 -9.29 -0.56 -1.20
CA ALA A 535 -7.98 -1.20 -1.18
C ALA A 535 -7.05 -0.64 -2.26
N SER A 536 -7.55 -0.27 -3.44
CA SER A 536 -6.74 0.35 -4.50
C SER A 536 -6.05 1.64 -4.01
N GLY A 537 -6.69 2.38 -3.09
CA GLY A 537 -6.10 3.54 -2.41
C GLY A 537 -4.82 3.26 -1.64
N SER A 538 -4.60 2.01 -1.21
CA SER A 538 -3.36 1.63 -0.51
C SER A 538 -2.12 1.59 -1.41
N THR A 539 -2.30 1.65 -2.73
CA THR A 539 -1.18 1.80 -3.67
C THR A 539 -1.12 3.20 -4.27
N TRP A 540 -1.98 4.12 -3.85
CA TRP A 540 -1.89 5.53 -4.23
C TRP A 540 -0.81 6.28 -3.43
N PRO A 541 -0.22 7.35 -3.97
CA PRO A 541 0.86 8.11 -3.34
C PRO A 541 0.38 9.03 -2.18
N ILE A 542 -0.38 8.47 -1.24
CA ILE A 542 -1.08 9.22 -0.19
C ILE A 542 -0.81 8.73 1.24
N GLY A 543 -0.01 7.67 1.42
CA GLY A 543 0.39 7.20 2.75
C GLY A 543 -0.74 6.53 3.55
N ARG A 544 -1.80 6.05 2.88
CA ARG A 544 -2.96 5.37 3.50
C ARG A 544 -2.83 3.86 3.38
N GLY A 545 -3.12 3.11 4.45
CA GLY A 545 -3.24 1.65 4.35
C GLY A 545 -2.73 0.87 5.57
N LEU A 546 -2.00 1.52 6.48
CA LEU A 546 -1.62 0.91 7.75
C LEU A 546 -2.35 1.59 8.90
N ARG A 547 -3.04 0.80 9.71
CA ARG A 547 -3.56 1.26 10.99
C ARG A 547 -2.40 1.27 12.00
N PRO A 548 -2.12 2.39 12.69
CA PRO A 548 -1.08 2.43 13.71
C PRO A 548 -1.29 1.32 14.75
N SER A 549 -0.22 0.65 15.14
CA SER A 549 -0.27 -0.33 16.22
C SER A 549 -0.76 0.38 17.48
N ALA A 550 -1.89 -0.07 18.03
CA ALA A 550 -2.44 0.54 19.23
C ALA A 550 -1.39 0.47 20.35
N SER A 551 -0.98 1.64 20.85
CA SER A 551 -0.06 1.72 21.98
C SER A 551 -0.64 0.93 23.15
N THR A 552 0.16 0.02 23.71
CA THR A 552 -0.26 -0.77 24.87
C THR A 552 -0.53 0.16 26.05
N LEU A 553 -1.39 -0.25 26.99
CA LEU A 553 -1.68 0.56 28.19
C LEU A 553 -0.40 0.95 28.94
N ALA A 554 0.57 0.03 29.00
CA ALA A 554 1.90 0.29 29.57
C ALA A 554 2.67 1.37 28.79
N THR A 555 2.66 1.32 27.45
CA THR A 555 3.28 2.35 26.60
C THR A 555 2.64 3.72 26.80
N ARG A 556 1.31 3.78 26.92
CA ARG A 556 0.59 5.05 27.19
C ARG A 556 0.93 5.61 28.57
N ALA A 557 1.06 4.75 29.58
CA ALA A 557 1.48 5.16 30.92
C ALA A 557 2.93 5.69 30.91
N ILE A 558 3.86 4.99 30.24
CA ILE A 558 5.26 5.41 30.12
C ILE A 558 5.36 6.75 29.36
N ASN A 559 4.65 6.91 28.24
CA ASN A 559 4.66 8.18 27.49
C ASN A 559 4.07 9.35 28.29
N ARG A 560 3.07 9.09 29.15
CA ARG A 560 2.53 10.11 30.06
C ARG A 560 3.50 10.44 31.20
N LEU A 561 4.23 9.46 31.71
CA LEU A 561 5.23 9.63 32.76
C LEU A 561 6.52 10.29 32.26
N ALA A 562 6.86 10.11 30.98
CA ALA A 562 8.04 10.71 30.36
C ALA A 562 7.99 12.24 30.26
N GLY A 563 6.82 12.85 30.47
CA GLY A 563 6.64 14.31 30.50
C GLY A 563 6.95 15.01 29.16
N ARG A 564 6.80 16.33 29.14
CA ARG A 564 7.34 17.19 28.08
C ARG A 564 8.85 17.28 28.28
N SER A 565 9.64 17.01 27.24
CA SER A 565 11.09 16.94 27.42
C SER A 565 11.68 18.31 27.75
N GLU A 566 12.74 18.38 28.56
CA GLU A 566 13.46 19.64 28.87
C GLU A 566 13.96 20.37 27.62
N LYS A 567 14.17 19.66 26.50
CA LYS A 567 14.50 20.27 25.20
C LYS A 567 13.35 21.10 24.62
N GLU A 568 12.11 20.81 24.98
CA GLU A 568 10.94 21.61 24.59
C GLU A 568 10.84 22.90 25.41
N ALA A 569 11.44 22.96 26.62
CA ALA A 569 11.42 24.15 27.48
C ALA A 569 12.36 25.27 27.00
N ILE A 570 13.34 24.94 26.14
CA ILE A 570 14.33 25.88 25.60
C ILE A 570 13.97 26.31 24.16
N SER A 571 12.89 25.77 23.57
CA SER A 571 12.61 25.85 22.13
C SER A 571 11.26 26.43 21.76
#